data_AF-A0A521GQK1-F1
#
_entry.id   AF-A0A521GQK1-F1
#
_cell.length_a   1.000
_cell.length_b   1.000
_cell.length_c   1.000
_cell.angle_alpha   90.00
_cell.angle_beta   90.00
_cell.angle_gamma   90.00
#
_symmetry.space_group_name_H-M   'P 1'
#
loop_
_entity.id
_entity.type
_entity.pdbx_description
1 polymer ?
#
loop_
_entity_poly.entity_id
_entity_poly.type
_entity_poly.pdbx_seq_one_letter_code
_entity_poly.pdbx_strand_id
1 'polypeptide(L)'
;MENNTPQPVSGQLLVAHFQTAFIALVTAIAAKSEAERSENNLVGQLRYMSGGAFLSPGQLNPDFQTDVTRSSLDAHIKKVQAEQLDVASSQQVEALLEQDKHDYVGRRVRVDVINPNETPIDSVWFNQHHGYRHNNTKRKLANGTIREVRLDENVLLIQPPFTTRLLYRELKYYAVYIINPETLEPMVTLTVN
;
A
#
# COMPACT_ATOMS: atom_id res chain seq x y z
N MET A 1 13.91 39.26 -12.54
CA MET A 1 13.58 38.36 -11.43
C MET A 1 12.26 37.71 -11.79
N GLU A 2 12.29 36.53 -12.39
CA GLU A 2 11.08 35.77 -12.69
C GLU A 2 10.40 35.41 -11.36
N ASN A 3 9.14 35.81 -11.22
CA ASN A 3 8.27 35.34 -10.17
C ASN A 3 8.09 33.82 -10.38
N ASN A 4 8.93 33.02 -9.73
CA ASN A 4 8.68 31.61 -9.49
C ASN A 4 7.54 31.49 -8.48
N THR A 5 6.32 31.84 -8.89
CA THR A 5 5.12 31.35 -8.22
C THR A 5 5.15 29.83 -8.36
N PRO A 6 5.27 29.06 -7.26
CA PRO A 6 5.22 27.61 -7.35
C PRO A 6 3.92 27.21 -8.03
N GLN A 7 4.01 26.39 -9.08
CA GLN A 7 2.84 25.90 -9.78
C GLN A 7 1.87 25.24 -8.78
N PRO A 8 0.54 25.37 -9.00
CA PRO A 8 -0.44 24.73 -8.14
C PRO A 8 -0.27 23.21 -8.26
N VAL A 9 0.12 22.58 -7.15
CA VAL A 9 0.28 21.12 -7.07
C VAL A 9 -1.11 20.49 -6.97
N SER A 10 -1.42 19.55 -7.86
CA SER A 10 -2.74 18.96 -7.97
C SER A 10 -2.99 17.91 -6.88
N GLY A 11 -4.10 18.00 -6.17
CA GLY A 11 -4.52 16.95 -5.23
C GLY A 11 -4.94 15.64 -5.93
N GLN A 12 -5.40 15.72 -7.18
CA GLN A 12 -5.72 14.52 -7.97
C GLN A 12 -4.48 13.70 -8.32
N LEU A 13 -3.35 14.37 -8.55
CA LEU A 13 -2.08 13.70 -8.81
C LEU A 13 -1.63 12.88 -7.58
N LEU A 14 -1.75 13.45 -6.38
CA LEU A 14 -1.45 12.72 -5.14
C LEU A 14 -2.33 11.48 -4.98
N VAL A 15 -3.64 11.59 -5.24
CA VAL A 15 -4.55 10.43 -5.21
C VAL A 15 -4.14 9.36 -6.22
N ALA A 16 -3.73 9.77 -7.43
CA ALA A 16 -3.25 8.84 -8.45
C ALA A 16 -1.94 8.15 -8.04
N HIS A 17 -1.03 8.84 -7.33
CA HIS A 17 0.18 8.23 -6.77
C HIS A 17 -0.16 7.21 -5.68
N PHE A 18 -1.11 7.51 -4.79
CA PHE A 18 -1.64 6.52 -3.83
C PHE A 18 -2.20 5.28 -4.52
N GLN A 19 -3.00 5.46 -5.58
CA GLN A 19 -3.56 4.34 -6.33
C GLN A 19 -2.47 3.52 -7.01
N THR A 20 -1.49 4.18 -7.62
CA THR A 20 -0.35 3.53 -8.28
C THR A 20 0.48 2.72 -7.29
N ALA A 21 0.82 3.31 -6.14
CA ALA A 21 1.57 2.64 -5.08
C ALA A 21 0.80 1.44 -4.52
N PHE A 22 -0.49 1.60 -4.24
CA PHE A 22 -1.33 0.52 -3.71
C PHE A 22 -1.42 -0.65 -4.69
N ILE A 23 -1.66 -0.38 -5.98
CA ILE A 23 -1.72 -1.43 -7.01
C ILE A 23 -0.37 -2.14 -7.15
N ALA A 24 0.74 -1.39 -7.14
CA ALA A 24 2.08 -1.98 -7.23
C ALA A 24 2.36 -2.94 -6.06
N LEU A 25 2.05 -2.52 -4.82
CA LEU A 25 2.26 -3.34 -3.63
C LEU A 25 1.37 -4.58 -3.61
N VAL A 26 0.08 -4.44 -3.94
CA VAL A 26 -0.85 -5.58 -4.02
C VAL A 26 -0.41 -6.56 -5.10
N THR A 27 0.08 -6.07 -6.23
CA THR A 27 0.60 -6.91 -7.33
C THR A 27 1.84 -7.70 -6.88
N ALA A 28 2.78 -7.06 -6.19
CA ALA A 28 3.97 -7.72 -5.65
C ALA A 28 3.61 -8.79 -4.61
N ILE A 29 2.66 -8.50 -3.71
CA ILE A 29 2.16 -9.46 -2.71
C ILE A 29 1.48 -10.65 -3.40
N ALA A 30 0.64 -10.40 -4.41
CA ALA A 30 -0.02 -11.47 -5.16
C ALA A 30 0.99 -12.36 -5.90
N ALA A 31 2.01 -11.77 -6.53
CA ALA A 31 3.08 -12.52 -7.19
C ALA A 31 3.87 -13.40 -6.22
N LYS A 32 4.21 -12.88 -5.03
CA LYS A 32 4.84 -13.67 -3.96
C LYS A 32 3.97 -14.83 -3.50
N SER A 33 2.68 -14.59 -3.26
CA SER A 33 1.75 -15.66 -2.85
C SER A 33 1.60 -16.75 -3.90
N GLU A 34 1.58 -16.39 -5.19
CA GLU A 34 1.53 -17.36 -6.28
C GLU A 34 2.83 -18.15 -6.42
N ALA A 35 3.99 -17.52 -6.23
CA ALA A 35 5.28 -18.21 -6.17
C ALA A 35 5.33 -19.23 -5.03
N GLU A 36 4.89 -18.85 -3.83
CA GLU A 36 4.81 -19.74 -2.67
C GLU A 36 3.84 -20.91 -2.90
N ARG A 37 2.68 -20.66 -3.53
CA ARG A 37 1.73 -21.72 -3.92
C ARG A 37 2.36 -22.69 -4.91
N SER A 38 3.08 -22.18 -5.91
CA SER A 38 3.76 -23.03 -6.89
C SER A 38 4.84 -23.91 -6.24
N GLU A 39 5.66 -23.34 -5.34
CA GLU A 39 6.64 -24.11 -4.56
C GLU A 39 5.98 -25.17 -3.67
N ASN A 40 4.91 -24.82 -2.95
CA ASN A 40 4.18 -25.75 -2.10
C ASN A 40 3.54 -26.90 -2.89
N ASN A 41 3.02 -26.62 -4.09
CA ASN A 41 2.47 -27.63 -4.99
C ASN A 41 3.56 -28.60 -5.47
N LEU A 42 4.74 -28.09 -5.86
CA LEU A 42 5.89 -28.91 -6.23
C LEU A 42 6.33 -29.81 -5.07
N VAL A 43 6.48 -29.25 -3.86
CA VAL A 43 6.85 -30.02 -2.66
C VAL A 43 5.79 -31.08 -2.35
N GLY A 44 4.50 -30.74 -2.52
CA GLY A 44 3.38 -31.67 -2.36
C GLY A 44 3.48 -32.85 -3.33
N GLN A 45 3.71 -32.58 -4.62
CA GLN A 45 3.92 -33.61 -5.65
C GLN A 45 5.10 -34.52 -5.30
N LEU A 46 6.25 -33.93 -4.95
CA LEU A 46 7.45 -34.68 -4.54
C LEU A 46 7.18 -35.57 -3.30
N ARG A 47 6.46 -35.06 -2.31
CA ARG A 47 6.13 -35.80 -1.07
C ARG A 47 5.17 -36.96 -1.31
N TYR A 48 4.05 -36.71 -2.01
CA TYR A 48 3.09 -37.75 -2.37
C TYR A 48 3.74 -38.90 -3.14
N MET A 49 4.73 -38.58 -3.98
CA MET A 49 5.40 -39.55 -4.84
C MET A 49 6.53 -40.31 -4.15
N SER A 50 7.24 -39.68 -3.22
CA SER A 50 8.27 -40.36 -2.43
C SER A 50 7.71 -41.43 -1.50
N GLY A 51 6.44 -41.31 -1.08
CA GLY A 51 5.89 -42.14 0.01
C GLY A 51 6.71 -42.06 1.32
N GLY A 52 7.59 -41.06 1.46
CA GLY A 52 8.59 -40.97 2.53
C GLY A 52 9.96 -41.61 2.22
N ALA A 53 10.17 -42.24 1.07
CA ALA A 53 11.43 -42.85 0.65
C ALA A 53 12.16 -41.98 -0.40
N PHE A 54 13.47 -41.83 -0.26
CA PHE A 54 14.32 -41.13 -1.24
C PHE A 54 14.40 -41.93 -2.55
N LEU A 55 13.60 -41.55 -3.55
CA LEU A 55 13.69 -42.11 -4.91
C LEU A 55 14.75 -41.36 -5.72
N SER A 56 15.64 -42.11 -6.38
CA SER A 56 16.64 -41.52 -7.28
C SER A 56 15.96 -41.15 -8.62
N PRO A 57 16.42 -40.09 -9.33
CA PRO A 57 15.77 -39.61 -10.56
C PRO A 57 15.48 -40.69 -11.61
N GLY A 58 16.35 -41.70 -11.75
CA GLY A 58 16.17 -42.81 -12.71
C GLY A 58 15.09 -43.85 -12.35
N GLN A 59 14.43 -43.74 -11.19
CA GLN A 59 13.36 -44.64 -10.75
C GLN A 59 11.95 -44.07 -10.97
N LEU A 60 11.86 -42.82 -11.44
CA LEU A 60 10.60 -42.15 -11.76
C LEU A 60 10.18 -42.46 -13.19
N ASN A 61 8.88 -42.62 -13.43
CA ASN A 61 8.32 -42.72 -14.77
C ASN A 61 8.76 -41.48 -15.61
N PRO A 62 9.24 -41.63 -16.86
CA PRO A 62 9.73 -40.53 -17.70
C PRO A 62 8.77 -39.35 -17.88
N ASP A 63 7.47 -39.63 -17.97
CA ASP A 63 6.44 -38.58 -18.08
C ASP A 63 6.39 -37.72 -16.80
N PHE A 64 6.57 -38.37 -15.65
CA PHE A 64 6.62 -37.70 -14.35
C PHE A 64 7.92 -36.91 -14.12
N GLN A 65 9.06 -37.40 -14.61
CA GLN A 65 10.30 -36.62 -14.59
C GLN A 65 10.14 -35.32 -15.38
N THR A 66 9.45 -35.40 -16.52
CA THR A 66 9.15 -34.23 -17.36
C THR A 66 8.24 -33.25 -16.63
N ASP A 67 7.17 -33.73 -15.99
CA ASP A 67 6.22 -32.89 -15.25
C ASP A 67 6.85 -32.23 -14.01
N VAL A 68 7.59 -32.98 -13.19
CA VAL A 68 8.30 -32.43 -12.02
C VAL A 68 9.35 -31.41 -12.45
N THR A 69 10.08 -31.67 -13.54
CA THR A 69 11.07 -30.70 -14.07
C THR A 69 10.39 -29.42 -14.54
N ARG A 70 9.25 -29.53 -15.23
CA ARG A 70 8.45 -28.37 -15.65
C ARG A 70 7.88 -27.59 -14.48
N SER A 71 7.31 -28.27 -13.48
CA SER A 71 6.79 -27.62 -12.27
C SER A 71 7.89 -26.97 -11.44
N SER A 72 9.08 -27.57 -11.38
CA SER A 72 10.25 -26.97 -10.73
C SER A 72 10.74 -25.73 -11.48
N LEU A 73 10.76 -25.76 -12.81
CA LEU A 73 11.13 -24.61 -13.62
C LEU A 73 10.10 -23.48 -13.48
N ASP A 74 8.80 -23.79 -13.52
CA ASP A 74 7.71 -22.81 -13.33
C ASP A 74 7.79 -22.15 -11.95
N ALA A 75 7.93 -22.94 -10.88
CA ALA A 75 8.07 -22.42 -9.51
C ALA A 75 9.28 -21.49 -9.40
N HIS A 76 10.42 -21.87 -9.98
CA HIS A 76 11.62 -21.03 -9.99
C HIS A 76 11.42 -19.73 -10.77
N ILE A 77 10.83 -19.78 -11.98
CA ILE A 77 10.54 -18.60 -12.78
C ILE A 77 9.60 -17.66 -12.03
N LYS A 78 8.52 -18.18 -11.43
CA LYS A 78 7.57 -17.39 -10.65
C LYS A 78 8.23 -16.72 -9.44
N LYS A 79 9.13 -17.43 -8.75
CA LYS A 79 9.91 -16.86 -7.64
C LYS A 79 10.77 -15.69 -8.10
N VAL A 80 11.56 -15.87 -9.16
CA VAL A 80 12.42 -14.82 -9.71
C VAL A 80 11.58 -13.62 -10.17
N GLN A 81 10.43 -13.86 -10.81
CA GLN A 81 9.51 -12.80 -11.21
C GLN A 81 8.92 -12.05 -10.01
N ALA A 82 8.53 -12.76 -8.95
CA ALA A 82 8.01 -12.15 -7.73
C ALA A 82 9.06 -11.28 -7.03
N GLU A 83 10.32 -11.72 -6.97
CA GLU A 83 11.44 -10.93 -6.45
C GLU A 83 11.70 -9.68 -7.30
N GLN A 84 11.69 -9.81 -8.63
CA GLN A 84 11.86 -8.67 -9.54
C GLN A 84 10.73 -7.64 -9.40
N LEU A 85 9.49 -8.11 -9.30
CA LEU A 85 8.32 -7.25 -9.08
C LEU A 85 8.42 -6.53 -7.74
N ASP A 86 8.80 -7.22 -6.67
CA ASP A 86 8.96 -6.62 -5.34
C ASP A 86 9.99 -5.49 -5.31
N VAL A 87 11.14 -5.71 -5.95
CA VAL A 87 12.19 -4.69 -6.06
C VAL A 87 11.70 -3.50 -6.90
N ALA A 88 11.11 -3.76 -8.07
CA ALA A 88 10.61 -2.72 -8.96
C ALA A 88 9.49 -1.89 -8.31
N SER A 89 8.53 -2.55 -7.64
CA SER A 89 7.44 -1.89 -6.91
C SER A 89 7.96 -1.06 -5.75
N SER A 90 8.92 -1.57 -4.98
CA SER A 90 9.52 -0.83 -3.86
C SER A 90 10.22 0.43 -4.34
N GLN A 91 11.03 0.33 -5.41
CA GLN A 91 11.71 1.48 -6.01
C GLN A 91 10.73 2.52 -6.57
N GLN A 92 9.67 2.07 -7.23
CA GLN A 92 8.64 2.96 -7.75
C GLN A 92 7.91 3.70 -6.62
N VAL A 93 7.51 2.99 -5.55
CA VAL A 93 6.83 3.59 -4.40
C VAL A 93 7.73 4.57 -3.68
N GLU A 94 9.02 4.24 -3.51
CA GLU A 94 9.99 5.13 -2.89
C GLU A 94 10.18 6.42 -3.69
N ALA A 95 10.35 6.33 -5.01
CA ALA A 95 10.47 7.50 -5.87
C ALA A 95 9.23 8.41 -5.81
N LEU A 96 8.02 7.83 -5.86
CA LEU A 96 6.77 8.58 -5.69
C LEU A 96 6.68 9.21 -4.30
N LEU A 97 7.09 8.50 -3.26
CA LEU A 97 7.03 8.96 -1.88
C LEU A 97 7.98 10.14 -1.63
N GLU A 98 9.20 10.10 -2.16
CA GLU A 98 10.15 11.21 -2.06
C GLU A 98 9.61 12.46 -2.78
N GLN A 99 9.09 12.27 -3.99
CA GLN A 99 8.44 13.35 -4.73
C GLN A 99 7.25 13.93 -3.96
N ASP A 100 6.34 13.10 -3.47
CA ASP A 100 5.13 13.57 -2.79
C ASP A 100 5.44 14.20 -1.42
N LYS A 101 6.46 13.72 -0.72
CA LYS A 101 6.92 14.36 0.51
C LYS A 101 7.42 15.78 0.22
N HIS A 102 8.20 15.96 -0.83
CA HIS A 102 8.68 17.27 -1.24
C HIS A 102 7.53 18.19 -1.68
N ASP A 103 6.60 17.67 -2.47
CA ASP A 103 5.59 18.48 -3.13
C ASP A 103 4.41 18.82 -2.21
N TYR A 104 4.03 17.96 -1.27
CA TYR A 104 2.76 18.09 -0.52
C TYR A 104 2.94 18.36 0.97
N VAL A 105 4.02 17.91 1.62
CA VAL A 105 4.19 18.11 3.07
C VAL A 105 4.27 19.60 3.41
N GLY A 106 3.49 20.03 4.39
CA GLY A 106 3.37 21.43 4.78
C GLY A 106 2.30 22.21 4.01
N ARG A 107 1.73 21.67 2.93
CA ARG A 107 0.63 22.31 2.20
C ARG A 107 -0.70 22.16 2.91
N ARG A 108 -1.60 23.13 2.68
CA ARG A 108 -2.97 23.03 3.20
C ARG A 108 -3.78 22.14 2.29
N VAL A 109 -4.60 21.30 2.89
CA VAL A 109 -5.45 20.36 2.16
C VAL A 109 -6.85 20.37 2.75
N ARG A 110 -7.81 20.21 1.84
CA ARG A 110 -9.17 19.82 2.13
C ARG A 110 -9.42 18.45 1.53
N VAL A 111 -9.94 17.55 2.34
CA VAL A 111 -10.32 16.18 1.99
C VAL A 111 -11.82 16.08 2.08
N ASP A 112 -12.45 15.62 1.01
CA ASP A 112 -13.88 15.32 0.96
C ASP A 112 -14.06 13.82 0.64
N VAL A 113 -14.88 13.14 1.43
CA VAL A 113 -15.20 11.71 1.20
C VAL A 113 -16.14 11.57 0.02
N ILE A 114 -15.81 10.70 -0.94
CA ILE A 114 -16.59 10.46 -2.16
C ILE A 114 -17.88 9.69 -1.82
N ASN A 115 -17.74 8.55 -1.14
CA ASN A 115 -18.87 7.69 -0.78
C ASN A 115 -19.31 7.92 0.67
N PRO A 116 -20.55 8.39 0.93
CA PRO A 116 -21.03 8.64 2.28
C PRO A 116 -21.21 7.37 3.14
N ASN A 117 -21.11 6.17 2.57
CA ASN A 117 -21.12 4.93 3.35
C ASN A 117 -19.73 4.56 3.89
N GLU A 118 -18.67 5.12 3.33
CA GLU A 118 -17.29 4.85 3.75
C GLU A 118 -16.85 5.78 4.88
N THR A 119 -15.96 5.30 5.75
CA THR A 119 -15.34 6.11 6.83
C THR A 119 -13.82 6.09 6.71
N PRO A 120 -13.25 6.77 5.69
CA PRO A 120 -11.81 6.75 5.46
C PRO A 120 -11.02 7.70 6.37
N ILE A 121 -11.67 8.37 7.32
CA ILE A 121 -11.05 9.39 8.17
C ILE A 121 -11.10 8.97 9.63
N ASP A 122 -9.93 8.67 10.18
CA ASP A 122 -9.72 8.42 11.59
C ASP A 122 -9.19 9.67 12.28
N SER A 123 -9.68 9.95 13.49
CA SER A 123 -9.09 10.96 14.35
C SER A 123 -8.08 10.32 15.28
N VAL A 124 -6.85 10.82 15.24
CA VAL A 124 -5.74 10.36 16.07
C VAL A 124 -5.57 11.31 17.25
N TRP A 125 -5.85 10.77 18.43
CA TRP A 125 -5.78 11.49 19.70
C TRP A 125 -4.56 11.02 20.49
N PHE A 126 -3.94 11.92 21.25
CA PHE A 126 -2.85 11.57 22.15
C PHE A 126 -3.17 12.05 23.56
N ASN A 127 -3.23 11.09 24.48
CA ASN A 127 -3.40 11.33 25.90
C ASN A 127 -2.13 10.87 26.64
N GLN A 128 -1.61 11.71 27.55
CA GLN A 128 -0.37 11.41 28.28
C GLN A 128 -0.42 10.12 29.11
N HIS A 129 -1.62 9.69 29.54
CA HIS A 129 -1.80 8.47 30.33
C HIS A 129 -1.95 7.20 29.50
N HIS A 130 -2.36 7.31 28.23
CA HIS A 130 -2.74 6.15 27.41
C HIS A 130 -2.11 6.13 26.01
N GLY A 131 -1.24 7.10 25.69
CA GLY A 131 -0.60 7.22 24.39
C GLY A 131 -1.57 7.61 23.27
N TYR A 132 -1.26 7.13 22.06
CA TYR A 132 -2.06 7.38 20.86
C TYR A 132 -3.32 6.50 20.83
N ARG A 133 -4.45 7.09 20.44
CA ARG A 133 -5.73 6.41 20.24
C ARG A 133 -6.32 6.79 18.90
N HIS A 134 -6.76 5.77 18.16
CA HIS A 134 -7.42 5.92 16.88
C HIS A 134 -8.92 5.77 17.12
N ASN A 135 -9.69 6.79 16.76
CA ASN A 135 -11.14 6.72 16.79
C ASN A 135 -11.64 6.85 15.35
N ASN A 136 -12.36 5.81 14.89
CA ASN A 136 -13.10 5.89 13.64
C ASN A 136 -14.14 7.00 13.76
N THR A 137 -14.06 7.97 12.86
CA THR A 137 -15.00 9.08 12.83
C THR A 137 -15.92 9.00 11.64
N LYS A 138 -17.20 9.29 11.85
CA LYS A 138 -18.17 9.49 10.75
C LYS A 138 -17.94 10.80 9.99
N ARG A 139 -16.73 11.37 10.04
CA ARG A 139 -16.38 12.61 9.35
C ARG A 139 -16.40 12.35 7.84
N LYS A 140 -17.02 13.29 7.12
CA LYS A 140 -17.04 13.31 5.64
C LYS A 140 -16.09 14.33 5.04
N LEU A 141 -15.42 15.07 5.92
CA LEU A 141 -14.53 16.17 5.57
C LEU A 141 -13.41 16.26 6.60
N ALA A 142 -12.19 16.46 6.12
CA ALA A 142 -11.05 16.89 6.94
C ALA A 142 -10.34 18.07 6.26
N ASN A 143 -10.07 19.11 7.05
CA ASN A 143 -9.27 20.25 6.62
C ASN A 143 -8.02 20.31 7.48
N GLY A 144 -6.90 20.73 6.92
CA GLY A 144 -5.67 20.90 7.68
C GLY A 144 -4.43 21.10 6.84
N THR A 145 -3.29 20.74 7.40
CA THR A 145 -1.99 20.77 6.74
C THR A 145 -1.45 19.35 6.64
N ILE A 146 -0.99 18.94 5.46
CA ILE A 146 -0.37 17.64 5.25
C ILE A 146 0.91 17.60 6.09
N ARG A 147 1.01 16.60 6.97
CA ARG A 147 2.20 16.37 7.79
C ARG A 147 3.05 15.25 7.25
N GLU A 148 2.40 14.22 6.73
CA GLU A 148 3.09 13.05 6.24
C GLU A 148 2.26 12.42 5.15
N VAL A 149 2.95 11.95 4.11
CA VAL A 149 2.43 11.11 3.05
C VAL A 149 3.04 9.73 3.28
N ARG A 150 2.21 8.69 3.35
CA ARG A 150 2.61 7.28 3.51
C ARG A 150 1.93 6.45 2.45
N LEU A 151 2.51 6.45 1.25
CA LEU A 151 1.95 5.74 0.08
C LEU A 151 1.90 4.22 0.31
N ASP A 152 2.91 3.69 0.98
CA ASP A 152 3.06 2.29 1.38
C ASP A 152 1.94 1.79 2.29
N GLU A 153 1.47 2.65 3.19
CA GLU A 153 0.37 2.34 4.10
C GLU A 153 -0.99 2.84 3.61
N ASN A 154 -1.05 3.49 2.44
CA ASN A 154 -2.24 4.16 1.95
C ASN A 154 -2.82 5.17 2.97
N VAL A 155 -1.94 5.91 3.66
CA VAL A 155 -2.31 6.89 4.69
C VAL A 155 -1.76 8.29 4.38
N LEU A 156 -2.64 9.28 4.48
CA LEU A 156 -2.29 10.70 4.50
C LEU A 156 -2.54 11.26 5.91
N LEU A 157 -1.49 11.75 6.58
CA LEU A 157 -1.62 12.38 7.89
C LEU A 157 -1.83 13.88 7.74
N ILE A 158 -2.96 14.36 8.25
CA ILE A 158 -3.35 15.77 8.20
C ILE A 158 -3.38 16.34 9.60
N GLN A 159 -2.58 17.38 9.85
CA GLN A 159 -2.70 18.12 11.08
C GLN A 159 -3.91 19.06 11.03
N PRO A 160 -4.80 19.05 12.03
CA PRO A 160 -5.91 19.98 12.10
C PRO A 160 -5.44 21.45 12.17
N PRO A 161 -6.29 22.40 11.77
CA PRO A 161 -6.03 23.82 11.92
C PRO A 161 -5.79 24.22 13.37
N PHE A 162 -5.10 25.34 13.57
CA PHE A 162 -4.78 25.84 14.91
C PHE A 162 -6.02 26.01 15.81
N THR A 163 -7.11 26.52 15.25
CA THR A 163 -8.38 26.70 15.97
C THR A 163 -8.95 25.38 16.49
N THR A 164 -8.93 24.32 15.67
CA THR A 164 -9.35 22.98 16.09
C THR A 164 -8.44 22.42 17.18
N ARG A 165 -7.12 22.60 17.06
CA ARG A 165 -6.15 22.16 18.07
C ARG A 165 -6.30 22.91 19.40
N LEU A 166 -6.75 24.17 19.37
CA LEU A 166 -7.01 24.95 20.58
C LEU A 166 -8.22 24.41 21.34
N LEU A 167 -9.29 24.05 20.62
CA LEU A 167 -10.51 23.46 21.19
C LEU A 167 -10.31 22.00 21.63
N TYR A 168 -9.55 21.24 20.85
CA TYR A 168 -9.30 19.81 21.06
C TYR A 168 -7.80 19.55 21.17
N ARG A 169 -7.21 19.89 22.31
CA ARG A 169 -5.75 19.80 22.55
C ARG A 169 -5.18 18.39 22.38
N GLU A 170 -5.99 17.37 22.64
CA GLU A 170 -5.63 15.97 22.52
C GLU A 170 -5.67 15.47 21.06
N LEU A 171 -6.39 16.15 20.16
CA LEU A 171 -6.43 15.77 18.75
C LEU A 171 -5.11 16.17 18.07
N LYS A 172 -4.39 15.18 17.55
CA LYS A 172 -3.08 15.39 16.90
C LYS A 172 -3.20 15.43 15.38
N TYR A 173 -3.84 14.42 14.81
CA TYR A 173 -3.91 14.23 13.36
C TYR A 173 -5.28 13.69 12.95
N TYR A 174 -5.62 13.90 11.69
CA TYR A 174 -6.53 13.03 10.96
C TYR A 174 -5.69 12.06 10.13
N ALA A 175 -5.88 10.77 10.32
CA ALA A 175 -5.35 9.75 9.42
C ALA A 175 -6.41 9.50 8.35
N VAL A 176 -6.05 9.75 7.09
CA VAL A 176 -6.97 9.62 5.95
C VAL A 176 -6.48 8.48 5.07
N TYR A 177 -7.31 7.45 4.93
CA TYR A 177 -7.08 6.37 3.97
C TYR A 177 -7.56 6.82 2.59
N ILE A 178 -6.73 6.67 1.56
CA ILE A 178 -7.03 7.25 0.24
C ILE A 178 -7.73 6.26 -0.67
N ILE A 179 -7.27 5.01 -0.70
CA ILE A 179 -7.78 3.93 -1.57
C ILE A 179 -8.59 2.92 -0.75
N ASN A 180 -9.75 2.50 -1.25
CA ASN A 180 -10.51 1.42 -0.66
C ASN A 180 -9.81 0.08 -0.98
N PRO A 181 -9.39 -0.71 0.02
CA PRO A 181 -8.68 -1.96 -0.22
C PRO A 181 -9.53 -3.04 -0.89
N GLU A 182 -10.87 -2.94 -0.81
CA GLU A 182 -11.79 -3.90 -1.41
C GLU A 182 -12.08 -3.60 -2.88
N THR A 183 -12.22 -2.32 -3.25
CA THR A 183 -12.57 -1.90 -4.62
C THR A 183 -11.40 -1.39 -5.44
N LEU A 184 -10.28 -1.04 -4.79
CA LEU A 184 -9.11 -0.36 -5.40
C LEU A 184 -9.41 1.04 -5.95
N GLU A 185 -10.55 1.62 -5.56
CA GLU A 185 -10.98 2.96 -5.97
C GLU A 185 -10.65 4.00 -4.90
N PRO A 186 -10.46 5.28 -5.27
CA PRO A 186 -10.31 6.36 -4.31
C PRO A 186 -11.57 6.55 -3.45
N MET A 187 -11.37 6.67 -2.13
CA MET A 187 -12.43 6.99 -1.15
C MET A 187 -12.61 8.49 -0.95
N VAL A 188 -11.63 9.30 -1.35
CA VAL A 188 -11.59 10.74 -1.09
C VAL A 188 -11.14 11.54 -2.31
N THR A 189 -11.55 12.80 -2.34
CA THR A 189 -10.94 13.83 -3.20
C THR A 189 -10.10 14.78 -2.37
N LEU A 190 -9.00 15.28 -2.97
CA LEU A 190 -8.07 16.19 -2.33
C LEU A 190 -8.03 17.52 -3.07
N THR A 191 -8.22 18.62 -2.33
CA THR A 191 -7.98 19.98 -2.80
C THR A 191 -6.81 20.59 -2.03
N VAL A 192 -5.71 20.84 -2.73
CA VAL A 192 -4.48 21.39 -2.15
C VAL A 192 -4.40 22.89 -2.39
N ASN A 193 -4.11 23.66 -1.34
CA ASN A 193 -4.00 25.12 -1.35
C ASN A 193 -2.63 25.59 -0.84
#